data_AF-A0A3D3P1F0-F1
#
_entry.id   AF-A0A3D3P1F0-F1
#
_cell.length_a   1.000
_cell.length_b   1.000
_cell.length_c   1.000
_cell.angle_alpha   90.00
_cell.angle_beta   90.00
_cell.angle_gamma   90.00
#
_symmetry.space_group_name_H-M   'P 1'
#
loop_
_entity.id
_entity.type
_entity.pdbx_description
1 polymer ?
#
loop_
_entity_poly.entity_id
_entity_poly.type
_entity_poly.pdbx_seq_one_letter_code
_entity_poly.pdbx_strand_id
1 'polypeptide(L)'
;EYNNVNLMLARGHATVIKDLSVRVPSCGRALSDQFTKAPLIARELKNRSVRLNLEERTKAENDIAVAAASILARESFLDWMDKVSGKIGLELPFGAGSAVKEVAREFIQKFGKEKLGEVVKLHFKTTDEI
;
A
#
# COMPACT_ATOMS: atom_id res chain seq x y z
N GLU A 1 -12.72 -0.24 -9.07
CA GLU A 1 -13.03 -0.08 -7.63
C GLU A 1 -12.14 0.91 -6.86
N TYR A 2 -11.00 1.39 -7.40
CA TYR A 2 -10.40 2.65 -6.95
C TYR A 2 -9.86 3.40 -8.17
N ASN A 3 -10.50 4.51 -8.56
CA ASN A 3 -10.00 5.38 -9.64
C ASN A 3 -8.98 6.42 -9.13
N ASN A 4 -8.63 6.35 -7.84
CA ASN A 4 -7.74 7.29 -7.18
C ASN A 4 -6.97 6.57 -6.06
N VAL A 5 -5.64 6.49 -6.23
CA VAL A 5 -4.74 5.84 -5.27
C VAL A 5 -4.80 6.49 -3.89
N ASN A 6 -4.96 7.81 -3.80
CA ASN A 6 -5.02 8.50 -2.51
C ASN A 6 -6.25 8.11 -1.69
N LEU A 7 -7.38 7.84 -2.35
CA LEU A 7 -8.58 7.32 -1.66
C LEU A 7 -8.35 5.89 -1.17
N MET A 8 -7.69 5.05 -1.97
CA MET A 8 -7.34 3.69 -1.56
C MET A 8 -6.41 3.69 -0.34
N LEU A 9 -5.36 4.50 -0.37
CA LEU A 9 -4.41 4.67 0.74
C LEU A 9 -5.11 5.17 2.00
N ALA A 10 -5.95 6.21 1.87
CA ALA A 10 -6.68 6.77 3.00
C ALA A 10 -7.62 5.76 3.66
N ARG A 11 -8.32 4.94 2.86
CA ARG A 11 -9.17 3.87 3.39
C ARG A 11 -8.37 2.83 4.16
N GLY A 12 -7.22 2.40 3.61
CA GLY A 12 -6.33 1.45 4.27
C GLY A 12 -5.81 1.99 5.61
N HIS A 13 -5.31 3.22 5.62
CA HIS A 13 -4.82 3.88 6.83
C HIS A 13 -5.93 3.99 7.89
N ALA A 14 -7.11 4.48 7.50
CA ALA A 14 -8.24 4.59 8.42
C ALA A 14 -8.74 3.23 8.94
N THR A 15 -8.51 2.12 8.21
CA THR A 15 -8.90 0.78 8.66
C THR A 15 -7.96 0.33 9.78
N VAL A 16 -6.65 0.43 9.54
CA VAL A 16 -5.62 0.07 10.53
C VAL A 16 -5.74 0.94 11.78
N ILE A 17 -5.90 2.26 11.61
CA ILE A 17 -6.07 3.19 12.73
C ILE A 17 -7.30 2.84 13.57
N LYS A 18 -8.45 2.55 12.93
CA LYS A 18 -9.66 2.10 13.64
C LYS A 18 -9.39 0.85 14.46
N ASP A 19 -8.83 -0.18 13.83
CA ASP A 19 -8.59 -1.46 14.49
C ASP A 19 -7.62 -1.30 15.69
N LEU A 20 -6.57 -0.50 15.52
CA LEU A 20 -5.63 -0.18 16.60
C LEU A 20 -6.28 0.64 17.72
N SER A 21 -7.16 1.59 17.41
CA SER A 21 -7.89 2.36 18.43
C SER A 21 -8.78 1.48 19.32
N VAL A 22 -9.28 0.36 18.78
CA VAL A 22 -10.08 -0.62 19.54
C VAL A 22 -9.16 -1.50 20.39
N ARG A 23 -8.02 -1.92 19.84
CA ARG A 23 -7.04 -2.79 20.54
C ARG A 23 -6.29 -2.05 21.65
N VAL A 24 -6.02 -0.76 21.46
CA VAL A 24 -5.26 0.09 22.38
C VAL A 24 -6.04 1.39 22.64
N PRO A 25 -7.18 1.32 23.37
CA PRO A 25 -8.07 2.47 23.56
C PRO A 25 -7.46 3.60 24.39
N SER A 26 -6.38 3.33 25.13
CA SER A 26 -5.62 4.34 25.86
C SER A 26 -4.82 5.28 24.95
N CYS A 27 -4.56 4.87 23.69
CA CYS A 27 -3.84 5.69 22.73
C CYS A 27 -4.81 6.63 21.98
N GLY A 28 -4.95 7.86 22.47
CA GLY A 28 -5.85 8.86 21.90
C GLY A 28 -5.31 9.59 20.66
N ARG A 29 -4.13 9.25 20.15
CA ARG A 29 -3.46 9.95 19.03
C ARG A 29 -3.02 8.98 17.94
N ALA A 30 -3.18 9.38 16.69
CA ALA A 30 -2.59 8.72 15.53
C ALA A 30 -1.77 9.74 14.72
N LEU A 31 -0.62 9.31 14.21
CA LEU A 31 0.23 10.10 13.33
C LEU A 31 0.42 9.33 12.01
N SER A 32 0.18 9.98 10.87
CA SER A 32 0.43 9.42 9.54
C SER A 32 1.43 10.28 8.76
N ASP A 33 2.26 9.63 7.95
CA ASP A 33 3.01 10.36 6.92
C ASP A 33 2.05 10.91 5.87
N GLN A 34 2.23 12.17 5.50
CA GLN A 34 1.30 12.90 4.66
C GLN A 34 1.55 12.59 3.17
N PHE A 35 0.71 11.74 2.59
CA PHE A 35 0.75 11.42 1.15
C PHE A 35 -0.18 12.29 0.29
N THR A 36 -1.02 13.14 0.90
CA THR A 36 -1.90 14.06 0.17
C THR A 36 -2.18 15.33 0.98
N LYS A 37 -2.48 16.43 0.29
CA LYS A 37 -2.97 17.68 0.92
C LYS A 37 -4.45 17.60 1.30
N ALA A 38 -5.21 16.69 0.69
CA ALA A 38 -6.62 16.51 1.01
C ALA A 38 -6.76 15.73 2.33
N PRO A 39 -7.69 16.09 3.23
CA PRO A 39 -7.84 15.43 4.53
C PRO A 39 -8.60 14.10 4.39
N LEU A 40 -8.06 13.16 3.61
CA LEU A 40 -8.76 11.92 3.23
C LEU A 40 -8.83 10.93 4.39
N ILE A 41 -7.75 10.74 5.16
CA ILE A 41 -7.76 9.86 6.33
C ILE A 41 -8.76 10.37 7.36
N ALA A 42 -8.71 11.68 7.68
CA ALA A 42 -9.64 12.31 8.61
C ALA A 42 -11.11 12.11 8.21
N ARG A 43 -11.44 12.23 6.92
CA ARG A 43 -12.78 11.96 6.38
C ARG A 43 -13.19 10.50 6.57
N GLU A 44 -12.31 9.55 6.25
CA GLU A 44 -12.58 8.12 6.41
C GLU A 44 -12.75 7.73 7.89
N LEU A 45 -11.95 8.27 8.81
CA LEU A 45 -12.11 8.07 10.25
C LEU A 45 -13.42 8.64 10.77
N LYS A 46 -13.81 9.84 10.34
CA LYS A 46 -15.08 10.47 10.67
C LYS A 46 -16.26 9.60 10.22
N ASN A 47 -16.24 9.10 8.98
CA ASN A 47 -17.28 8.22 8.46
C ASN A 47 -17.40 6.91 9.25
N ARG A 48 -16.33 6.48 9.91
CA ARG A 48 -16.29 5.26 10.74
C ARG A 48 -16.53 5.54 12.22
N SER A 49 -16.88 6.77 12.59
CA SER A 49 -17.09 7.22 13.97
C SER A 49 -15.91 6.99 14.90
N VAL A 50 -14.68 7.00 14.37
CA VAL A 50 -13.45 6.87 15.17
C VAL A 50 -13.13 8.21 15.80
N ARG A 51 -13.01 8.24 17.13
CA ARG A 51 -12.66 9.45 17.89
C ARG A 51 -11.23 9.34 18.41
N LEU A 52 -10.31 10.03 17.75
CA LEU A 52 -8.92 10.21 18.17
C LEU A 52 -8.36 11.49 17.55
N ASN A 53 -7.22 11.95 18.07
CA ASN A 53 -6.49 13.07 17.51
C ASN A 53 -5.59 12.57 16.37
N LEU A 54 -5.97 12.87 15.12
CA LEU A 54 -5.18 12.54 13.93
C LEU A 54 -4.25 13.71 13.59
N GLU A 55 -2.96 13.44 13.50
CA GLU A 55 -1.95 14.33 12.93
C GLU A 55 -1.44 13.73 11.61
N GLU A 56 -1.30 14.58 10.59
CA GLU A 56 -0.70 14.22 9.30
C GLU A 56 0.40 15.25 9.02
N ARG A 57 1.63 14.80 8.77
CA ARG A 57 2.74 15.68 8.36
C ARG A 57 3.69 14.95 7.43
N THR A 58 4.41 15.71 6.62
CA THR A 58 5.51 15.16 5.82
C THR A 58 6.68 14.77 6.73
N LYS A 59 7.45 13.76 6.34
CA LYS A 59 8.60 13.27 7.11
C LYS A 59 8.19 12.77 8.50
N ALA A 60 7.04 12.11 8.56
CA ALA A 60 6.51 11.62 9.83
C ALA A 60 7.37 10.50 10.42
N GLU A 61 8.25 9.86 9.63
CA GLU A 61 9.24 8.87 10.07
C GLU A 61 10.24 9.39 11.12
N ASN A 62 10.31 10.70 11.36
CA ASN A 62 11.04 11.25 12.51
C ASN A 62 10.40 10.85 13.85
N ASP A 63 9.13 10.42 13.87
CA ASP A 63 8.49 9.78 15.01
C ASP A 63 8.73 8.26 14.96
N ILE A 64 9.19 7.72 16.10
CA ILE A 64 9.55 6.30 16.21
C ILE A 64 8.38 5.36 15.90
N ALA A 65 7.13 5.75 16.19
CA ALA A 65 5.97 4.92 15.89
C ALA A 65 5.74 4.81 14.38
N VAL A 66 5.95 5.89 13.64
CA VAL A 66 5.82 5.90 12.17
C VAL A 66 6.99 5.17 11.51
N ALA A 67 8.21 5.32 12.04
CA ALA A 67 9.37 4.56 11.58
C ALA A 67 9.15 3.04 11.77
N ALA A 68 8.68 2.63 12.95
CA ALA A 68 8.37 1.23 13.23
C ALA A 68 7.26 0.70 12.31
N ALA A 69 6.18 1.47 12.10
CA ALA A 69 5.10 1.09 11.17
C ALA A 69 5.62 0.94 9.72
N SER A 70 6.57 1.80 9.30
CA SER A 70 7.17 1.72 7.97
C SER A 70 8.03 0.47 7.78
N ILE A 71 8.74 0.04 8.82
CA ILE A 71 9.50 -1.23 8.82
C ILE A 71 8.55 -2.41 8.68
N LEU A 72 7.48 -2.47 9.48
CA LEU A 72 6.48 -3.54 9.41
C LEU A 72 5.81 -3.59 8.03
N ALA A 73 5.41 -2.44 7.50
CA ALA A 73 4.81 -2.37 6.17
C ALA A 73 5.77 -2.86 5.07
N ARG A 74 7.07 -2.57 5.19
CA ARG A 74 8.08 -3.01 4.23
C ARG A 74 8.33 -4.51 4.34
N GLU A 75 8.45 -5.06 5.54
CA GLU A 75 8.60 -6.50 5.75
C GLU A 75 7.42 -7.27 5.14
N SER A 76 6.18 -6.85 5.43
CA SER A 76 5.00 -7.50 4.87
C SER A 76 4.92 -7.39 3.34
N PHE A 77 5.46 -6.32 2.76
CA PHE A 77 5.58 -6.19 1.30
C PHE A 77 6.61 -7.18 0.72
N LEU A 78 7.77 -7.32 1.35
CA LEU A 78 8.82 -8.26 0.91
C LEU A 78 8.33 -9.71 1.02
N ASP A 79 7.67 -10.07 2.11
CA ASP A 79 7.08 -11.40 2.29
C ASP A 79 6.05 -11.73 1.20
N TRP A 80 5.21 -10.75 0.83
CA TRP A 80 4.27 -10.93 -0.26
C TRP A 80 4.98 -11.13 -1.60
N MET A 81 6.03 -10.36 -1.88
CA MET A 81 6.83 -10.47 -3.10
C MET A 81 7.50 -11.85 -3.21
N ASP A 82 8.11 -12.34 -2.13
CA ASP A 82 8.74 -13.66 -2.10
C ASP A 82 7.72 -14.78 -2.30
N LYS A 83 6.58 -14.68 -1.59
CA LYS A 83 5.49 -15.66 -1.72
C LYS A 83 4.93 -15.72 -3.13
N VAL A 84 4.68 -14.57 -3.76
CA VAL A 84 4.14 -14.52 -5.12
C VAL A 84 5.19 -15.00 -6.12
N SER A 85 6.44 -14.56 -5.99
CA SER A 85 7.55 -14.99 -6.84
C SER A 85 7.71 -16.52 -6.80
N GLY A 86 7.66 -17.12 -5.61
CA GLY A 86 7.68 -18.57 -5.43
C GLY A 86 6.47 -19.28 -6.05
N LYS A 87 5.27 -18.70 -5.95
CA LYS A 87 4.04 -19.27 -6.54
C LYS A 87 4.09 -19.29 -8.08
N ILE A 88 4.62 -18.24 -8.71
CA ILE A 88 4.66 -18.11 -10.17
C ILE A 88 5.97 -18.65 -10.78
N GLY A 89 6.97 -18.90 -9.94
CA GLY A 89 8.30 -19.36 -10.34
C GLY A 89 9.02 -18.34 -11.22
N LEU A 90 8.85 -17.05 -10.93
CA LEU A 90 9.53 -15.92 -11.56
C LEU A 90 9.91 -14.94 -10.46
N GLU A 91 11.13 -14.41 -10.48
CA GLU A 91 11.55 -13.36 -9.57
C GLU A 91 10.91 -12.04 -9.99
N LEU A 92 10.18 -11.40 -9.08
CA LEU A 92 9.51 -10.12 -9.36
C LEU A 92 10.43 -8.94 -9.00
N PRO A 93 10.96 -8.18 -9.98
CA PRO A 93 11.82 -7.04 -9.70
C PRO A 93 11.01 -5.86 -9.16
N PHE A 94 11.65 -5.03 -8.33
CA PHE A 94 11.04 -3.81 -7.81
C PHE A 94 10.99 -2.69 -8.85
N GLY A 95 10.04 -1.78 -8.67
CA GLY A 95 9.92 -0.55 -9.45
C GLY A 95 9.08 -0.71 -10.72
N ALA A 96 9.48 -0.04 -11.79
CA ALA A 96 8.73 0.06 -13.05
C ALA A 96 9.64 0.15 -14.29
N GLY A 97 10.88 -0.33 -14.18
CA GLY A 97 11.92 -0.24 -15.21
C GLY A 97 11.85 -1.33 -16.30
N SER A 98 12.91 -1.47 -17.10
CA SER A 98 13.00 -2.47 -18.17
C SER A 98 12.89 -3.90 -17.65
N ALA A 99 13.57 -4.22 -16.55
CA ALA A 99 13.52 -5.55 -15.93
C ALA A 99 12.09 -5.98 -15.56
N VAL A 100 11.27 -5.05 -15.05
CA VAL A 100 9.84 -5.32 -14.75
C VAL A 100 9.07 -5.68 -16.00
N LYS A 101 9.35 -5.01 -17.14
CA LYS A 101 8.69 -5.30 -18.42
C LYS A 101 9.10 -6.65 -18.98
N GLU A 102 10.36 -7.01 -18.86
CA GLU A 102 10.89 -8.31 -19.31
C GLU A 102 10.19 -9.45 -18.55
N VAL A 103 10.17 -9.38 -17.22
CA VAL A 103 9.48 -10.37 -16.38
C VAL A 103 7.97 -10.39 -16.64
N ALA A 104 7.34 -9.24 -16.89
CA ALA A 104 5.92 -9.20 -17.23
C ALA A 104 5.61 -9.90 -18.57
N ARG A 105 6.48 -9.75 -19.58
CA ARG A 105 6.32 -10.48 -20.86
C ARG A 105 6.53 -11.97 -20.68
N GLU A 106 7.51 -12.38 -19.88
CA GLU A 106 7.72 -13.78 -19.53
C GLU A 106 6.49 -14.37 -18.79
N PHE A 107 5.94 -13.61 -17.84
CA PHE A 107 4.70 -13.97 -17.15
C PHE A 107 3.54 -14.18 -18.12
N ILE A 108 3.33 -13.25 -19.07
CA ILE A 108 2.27 -13.36 -20.08
C ILE A 108 2.45 -14.61 -20.95
N GLN A 109 3.68 -14.91 -21.38
CA GLN A 109 3.97 -16.12 -22.16
C GLN A 109 3.66 -17.41 -21.39
N LYS A 110 3.92 -17.43 -20.08
CA LYS A 110 3.73 -18.60 -19.21
C LYS A 110 2.29 -18.80 -18.74
N PHE A 111 1.58 -17.70 -18.47
CA PHE A 111 0.31 -17.73 -17.73
C PHE A 111 -0.88 -17.09 -18.43
N GLY A 112 -0.65 -16.39 -19.55
CA GLY A 112 -1.68 -15.63 -20.25
C GLY A 112 -1.83 -14.19 -19.73
N LYS A 113 -2.28 -13.29 -20.61
CA LYS A 113 -2.44 -11.85 -20.31
C LYS A 113 -3.58 -11.60 -19.31
N GLU A 114 -4.58 -12.48 -19.28
CA GLU A 114 -5.72 -12.42 -18.38
C GLU A 114 -5.33 -12.54 -16.90
N LYS A 115 -4.21 -13.22 -16.59
CA LYS A 115 -3.72 -13.39 -15.21
C LYS A 115 -2.82 -12.26 -14.74
N LEU A 116 -2.51 -11.29 -15.60
CA LEU A 116 -1.59 -10.20 -15.28
C LEU A 116 -2.07 -9.36 -14.08
N GLY A 117 -3.39 -9.21 -13.94
CA GLY A 117 -4.00 -8.50 -12.81
C GLY A 117 -3.76 -9.13 -11.43
N GLU A 118 -3.28 -10.39 -11.38
CA GLU A 118 -2.92 -11.04 -10.12
C GLU A 118 -1.57 -10.54 -9.54
N VAL A 119 -0.69 -10.02 -10.40
CA VAL A 119 0.70 -9.67 -10.03
C VAL A 119 1.10 -8.24 -10.41
N VAL A 120 0.30 -7.53 -11.21
CA VAL A 120 0.60 -6.17 -11.70
C VAL A 120 -0.46 -5.14 -11.32
N LYS A 121 -0.01 -3.90 -11.08
CA LYS A 121 -0.88 -2.71 -11.01
C LYS A 121 -1.26 -2.25 -12.42
N LEU A 122 -2.38 -2.76 -12.95
CA LEU A 122 -2.80 -2.55 -14.35
C LEU A 122 -2.93 -1.09 -14.82
N HIS A 123 -3.12 -0.13 -13.91
CA HIS A 123 -3.25 1.29 -14.26
C HIS A 123 -1.92 2.02 -14.46
N PHE A 124 -0.79 1.33 -14.24
CA PHE A 124 0.53 1.91 -14.50
C PHE A 124 0.81 1.92 -15.99
N LYS A 125 1.42 3.01 -16.50
CA LYS A 125 1.88 3.12 -17.90
C LYS A 125 2.76 1.96 -18.34
N THR A 126 3.51 1.36 -17.41
CA THR A 126 4.30 0.14 -17.65
C THR A 126 3.47 -1.00 -18.26
N THR A 127 2.17 -1.08 -17.92
CA THR A 127 1.23 -2.07 -18.47
C THR A 127 0.92 -1.83 -19.94
N ASP A 128 0.92 -0.58 -20.39
CA ASP A 128 0.70 -0.22 -21.81
C ASP A 128 1.94 -0.52 -22.67
N GLU A 129 3.09 -0.73 -22.04
CA GLU A 129 4.40 -0.91 -22.68
C GLU A 129 4.84 -2.40 -22.74
N ILE A 130 3.94 -3.33 -22.36
CA ILE A 130 4.15 -4.80 -22.35
C ILE A 130 3.14 -5.53 -23.23
#